data_AF-A0A7R9LY58-F1
#
_entry.id   AF-A0A7R9LY58-F1
#
_cell.length_a   1.000
_cell.length_b   1.000
_cell.length_c   1.000
_cell.angle_alpha   90.00
_cell.angle_beta   90.00
_cell.angle_gamma   90.00
#
_symmetry.space_group_name_H-M   'P 1'
#
loop_
_entity.id
_entity.type
_entity.pdbx_description
1 polymer ?
#
loop_
_entity_poly.entity_id
_entity_poly.type
_entity_poly.pdbx_seq_one_letter_code
_entity_poly.pdbx_strand_id
1 'polypeptide(L)'
;ELKLDIRIDLVSIPYNRDFGTADSLRLIKDKIKNDVLVLSCDTITDFPLKRLIDFYRIHNPTLLALISSIPYNNENSIPGRKGREKIEKDLIGIDAQNGDRLVFMSSEADFDESVSFSVSMLKKCPQMTIKSNLLDAHIYLLKKWTLRYLEENT
;
A
#
# COMPACT_ATOMS: atom_id res chain seq x y z
N GLU A 1 -10.86 24.57 -23.17
CA GLU A 1 -11.30 23.93 -21.92
C GLU A 1 -11.31 22.42 -22.10
N LEU A 2 -10.59 21.66 -21.28
CA LEU A 2 -10.66 20.20 -21.30
C LEU A 2 -11.90 19.79 -20.50
N LYS A 3 -13.00 19.47 -21.18
CA LYS A 3 -14.21 18.94 -20.58
C LYS A 3 -13.93 17.49 -20.16
N LEU A 4 -13.42 17.29 -18.95
CA LEU A 4 -13.28 15.96 -18.36
C LEU A 4 -14.68 15.44 -18.00
N ASP A 5 -15.17 14.48 -18.77
CA ASP A 5 -16.39 13.73 -18.44
C ASP A 5 -15.98 12.52 -17.60
N ILE A 6 -16.12 12.62 -16.27
CA ILE A 6 -15.80 11.53 -15.35
C ILE A 6 -17.00 10.60 -15.31
N ARG A 7 -16.85 9.40 -15.85
CA ARG A 7 -17.84 8.34 -15.70
C ARG A 7 -17.71 7.72 -14.31
N ILE A 8 -18.71 7.92 -13.46
CA ILE A 8 -18.79 7.35 -12.12
C ILE A 8 -19.70 6.12 -12.16
N ASP A 9 -19.16 4.96 -11.86
CA ASP A 9 -19.93 3.72 -11.69
C ASP A 9 -19.91 3.33 -10.19
N LEU A 10 -21.07 3.35 -9.54
CA LEU A 10 -21.22 2.95 -8.14
C LEU A 10 -21.52 1.46 -8.05
N VAL A 11 -20.83 0.76 -7.14
CA VAL A 11 -21.02 -0.68 -6.90
C VAL A 11 -21.11 -0.92 -5.40
N SER A 12 -22.24 -1.45 -4.94
CA SER A 12 -22.42 -1.84 -3.54
C SER A 12 -21.78 -3.20 -3.27
N ILE A 13 -21.08 -3.31 -2.15
CA ILE A 13 -20.54 -4.58 -1.66
C ILE A 13 -21.51 -5.14 -0.60
N PRO A 14 -21.83 -6.44 -0.63
CA PRO A 14 -22.72 -7.05 0.35
C PRO A 14 -22.23 -6.86 1.78
N TYR A 15 -23.12 -6.44 2.69
CA TYR A 15 -22.81 -6.26 4.11
C TYR A 15 -22.85 -7.57 4.93
N ASN A 16 -23.17 -8.70 4.29
CA ASN A 16 -23.35 -9.97 4.98
C ASN A 16 -22.05 -10.66 5.41
N ARG A 17 -20.90 -10.12 4.98
CA ARG A 17 -19.56 -10.55 5.36
C ARG A 17 -18.64 -9.33 5.41
N ASP A 18 -17.55 -9.46 6.15
CA ASP A 18 -16.47 -8.48 6.15
C ASP A 18 -15.62 -8.68 4.89
N PHE A 19 -15.91 -7.90 3.85
CA PHE A 19 -15.12 -7.89 2.62
C PHE A 19 -13.86 -7.02 2.81
N GLY A 20 -12.68 -7.63 2.70
CA GLY A 20 -11.44 -6.88 2.63
C GLY A 20 -11.25 -6.18 1.27
N THR A 21 -10.18 -5.40 1.13
CA THR A 21 -9.83 -4.71 -0.14
C THR A 21 -9.68 -5.70 -1.29
N ALA A 22 -9.01 -6.84 -1.06
CA ALA A 22 -8.82 -7.87 -2.09
C ALA A 22 -10.15 -8.51 -2.51
N ASP A 23 -11.04 -8.80 -1.57
CA ASP A 23 -12.36 -9.40 -1.86
C ASP A 23 -13.26 -8.42 -2.61
N SER A 24 -13.19 -7.15 -2.23
CA SER A 24 -13.87 -6.06 -2.91
C SER A 24 -13.43 -5.95 -4.37
N LEU A 25 -12.12 -6.00 -4.63
CA LEU A 25 -11.57 -5.99 -5.99
C LEU A 25 -11.98 -7.21 -6.82
N ARG A 26 -12.06 -8.40 -6.21
CA ARG A 26 -12.55 -9.62 -6.88
C ARG A 26 -14.00 -9.46 -7.31
N LEU A 27 -14.86 -8.92 -6.44
CA LEU A 27 -16.28 -8.75 -6.72
C LEU A 27 -16.53 -7.83 -7.93
N ILE A 28 -15.70 -6.80 -8.12
CA ILE A 28 -15.86 -5.82 -9.19
C ILE A 28 -14.93 -6.06 -10.40
N LYS A 29 -14.16 -7.15 -10.41
CA LYS A 29 -13.12 -7.42 -11.43
C LYS A 29 -13.64 -7.31 -12.86
N ASP A 30 -14.88 -7.75 -13.11
CA ASP A 30 -15.44 -7.79 -14.47
C ASP A 30 -15.70 -6.39 -15.01
N LYS A 31 -15.85 -5.39 -14.13
CA LYS A 31 -15.97 -3.97 -14.49
C LYS A 31 -14.61 -3.34 -14.75
N ILE A 32 -13.53 -3.91 -14.20
CA ILE A 32 -12.18 -3.38 -14.35
C ILE A 32 -11.56 -3.85 -15.68
N LYS A 33 -11.33 -2.89 -16.59
CA LYS A 33 -10.79 -3.19 -17.93
C LYS A 33 -9.31 -2.87 -18.10
N ASN A 34 -8.70 -2.10 -17.20
CA ASN A 34 -7.31 -1.63 -17.27
C ASN A 34 -6.59 -1.83 -15.93
N ASP A 35 -5.33 -1.39 -15.85
CA ASP A 35 -4.59 -1.27 -14.59
C ASP A 35 -5.36 -0.36 -13.60
N VAL A 36 -5.23 -0.63 -12.31
CA VAL A 36 -6.10 -0.08 -11.26
C VAL A 36 -5.32 0.82 -10.32
N LEU A 37 -5.85 2.00 -10.03
CA LEU A 37 -5.48 2.81 -8.88
C LEU A 37 -6.46 2.51 -7.74
N VAL A 38 -5.94 2.00 -6.64
CA VAL A 38 -6.69 1.77 -5.39
C VAL A 38 -6.39 2.91 -4.44
N LEU A 39 -7.44 3.51 -3.89
CA LEU A 39 -7.38 4.57 -2.89
C LEU A 39 -8.27 4.17 -1.72
N SER A 40 -7.80 4.35 -0.49
CA SER A 40 -8.66 4.23 0.69
C SER A 40 -9.58 5.45 0.80
N CYS A 41 -10.71 5.27 1.50
CA CYS A 41 -11.68 6.33 1.74
C CYS A 41 -11.26 7.35 2.80
N ASP A 42 -10.22 7.03 3.58
CA ASP A 42 -9.64 7.85 4.65
C ASP A 42 -8.27 8.46 4.28
N THR A 43 -7.76 8.20 3.07
CA THR A 43 -6.48 8.76 2.61
C THR A 43 -6.62 10.27 2.36
N ILE A 44 -5.95 11.07 3.19
CA ILE A 44 -5.74 12.51 2.97
C ILE A 44 -4.28 12.72 2.61
N THR A 45 -4.01 13.26 1.43
CA THR A 45 -2.63 13.48 0.96
C THR A 45 -2.53 14.74 0.10
N ASP A 46 -1.41 15.44 0.22
CA ASP A 46 -0.95 16.51 -0.67
C ASP A 46 -0.01 15.99 -1.77
N PHE A 47 0.27 14.68 -1.78
CA PHE A 47 1.16 14.06 -2.75
C PHE A 47 0.57 14.12 -4.16
N PRO A 48 1.32 14.60 -5.18
CA PRO A 48 0.82 14.72 -6.53
C PRO A 48 0.67 13.35 -7.20
N LEU A 49 -0.56 12.81 -7.26
CA LEU A 49 -0.87 11.49 -7.84
C LEU A 49 -0.35 11.30 -9.27
N LYS A 50 -0.28 12.38 -10.07
CA LYS A 50 0.32 12.34 -11.41
C LYS A 50 1.76 11.81 -11.36
N ARG A 51 2.55 12.20 -10.37
CA ARG A 51 3.94 11.74 -10.20
C ARG A 51 3.99 10.23 -9.93
N LEU A 52 3.05 9.71 -9.14
CA LEU A 52 2.93 8.27 -8.88
C LEU A 52 2.61 7.51 -10.17
N ILE A 53 1.66 8.03 -10.95
CA ILE A 53 1.23 7.42 -12.22
C ILE A 53 2.36 7.46 -13.26
N ASP A 54 3.10 8.56 -13.34
CA ASP A 54 4.24 8.68 -14.25
C ASP A 54 5.35 7.70 -13.85
N PHE A 55 5.65 7.58 -12.54
CA PHE A 55 6.59 6.59 -12.02
C PHE A 55 6.16 5.16 -12.39
N TYR A 56 4.89 4.83 -12.19
CA TYR A 56 4.31 3.54 -12.58
C TYR A 56 4.46 3.26 -14.07
N ARG A 57 4.25 4.26 -14.92
CA ARG A 57 4.40 4.13 -16.39
C ARG A 57 5.86 3.91 -16.81
N ILE A 58 6.79 4.62 -16.17
CA ILE A 58 8.23 4.54 -16.48
C ILE A 58 8.79 3.18 -16.09
N HIS A 59 8.51 2.72 -14.87
CA HIS A 59 9.10 1.49 -14.33
C HIS A 59 8.28 0.23 -14.63
N ASN A 60 7.03 0.39 -15.05
CA ASN A 60 6.10 -0.69 -15.39
C ASN A 60 6.03 -1.82 -14.33
N PRO A 61 5.93 -1.51 -13.01
CA PRO A 61 5.93 -2.56 -12.00
C PRO A 61 4.60 -3.32 -11.99
N THR A 62 4.61 -4.52 -11.42
CA THR A 62 3.37 -5.30 -11.17
C THR A 62 2.46 -4.59 -10.17
N LEU A 63 3.06 -4.09 -9.09
CA LEU A 63 2.41 -3.35 -8.02
C LEU A 63 3.32 -2.21 -7.61
N LEU A 64 2.74 -1.03 -7.40
CA LEU A 64 3.41 0.13 -6.80
C LEU A 64 2.58 0.57 -5.58
N ALA A 65 3.24 0.75 -4.45
CA ALA A 65 2.65 1.27 -3.22
C ALA A 65 3.26 2.64 -2.90
N LEU A 66 2.44 3.60 -2.47
CA LEU A 66 2.93 4.86 -1.93
C LEU A 66 3.20 4.70 -0.42
N ILE A 67 4.46 4.88 -0.04
CA ILE A 67 4.89 4.84 1.35
C ILE A 67 5.26 6.25 1.79
N SER A 68 4.71 6.70 2.92
CA SER A 68 4.98 8.02 3.48
C SER A 68 5.89 7.91 4.70
N SER A 69 6.70 8.94 4.94
CA SER A 69 7.37 9.06 6.24
C SER A 69 6.35 9.46 7.28
N ILE A 70 6.35 8.78 8.43
CA ILE A 70 5.57 9.24 9.58
C ILE A 70 6.20 10.57 10.02
N PRO A 71 5.45 11.69 10.05
CA PRO A 71 5.98 12.90 10.66
C PRO A 71 6.33 12.54 12.11
N TYR A 72 7.57 12.82 12.51
CA TYR A 72 7.96 12.71 13.92
C TYR A 72 7.03 13.62 14.72
N ASN A 73 5.97 13.06 15.31
CA ASN A 73 5.19 13.71 16.35
C ASN A 73 6.03 13.74 17.63
N ASN A 74 7.12 14.49 17.60
CA ASN A 74 7.63 15.12 18.80
C ASN A 74 6.71 16.32 19.07
N GLU A 75 6.09 16.30 20.25
CA GLU A 75 5.42 17.45 20.85
C GLU A 75 4.05 17.80 20.27
N ASN A 76 3.05 16.99 20.63
CA ASN A 76 1.76 17.51 21.09
C ASN A 76 1.08 16.42 21.93
N SER A 77 1.69 16.08 23.08
CA SER A 77 0.90 15.46 24.13
C SER A 77 -0.15 16.48 24.53
N ILE A 78 -1.37 16.33 24.00
CA ILE A 78 -2.53 17.09 24.45
C ILE A 78 -2.57 16.93 25.99
N PRO A 79 -2.41 18.01 26.76
CA PRO A 79 -2.40 17.91 28.22
C PRO A 79 -3.73 17.27 28.66
N GLY A 80 -3.66 16.10 29.31
CA GLY A 80 -4.83 15.38 29.82
C GLY A 80 -5.15 14.03 29.16
N ARG A 81 -4.52 13.65 28.03
CA ARG A 81 -4.61 12.26 27.54
C ARG A 81 -3.65 11.35 28.32
N LYS A 82 -4.19 10.54 29.24
CA LYS A 82 -3.46 9.43 29.86
C LYS A 82 -3.26 8.34 28.81
N GLY A 83 -2.00 8.11 28.42
CA GLY A 83 -1.59 7.07 27.50
C GLY A 83 -1.20 7.64 26.13
N ARG A 84 0.04 7.36 25.72
CA ARG A 84 0.41 7.44 24.30
C ARG A 84 -0.27 6.24 23.64
N GLU A 85 -1.22 6.47 22.72
CA GLU A 85 -1.66 5.39 21.83
C GLU A 85 -0.40 4.90 21.10
N LYS A 86 -0.08 3.62 21.27
CA LYS A 86 1.03 3.00 20.54
C LYS A 86 0.59 2.98 19.09
N ILE A 87 1.13 3.89 18.28
CA ILE A 87 0.97 3.84 16.83
C ILE A 87 1.57 2.50 16.40
N GLU A 88 0.74 1.60 15.88
CA GLU A 88 1.21 0.37 15.25
C GLU A 88 2.18 0.76 14.12
N LYS A 89 3.37 0.16 14.14
CA LYS A 89 4.42 0.47 13.17
C LYS A 89 4.49 -0.62 12.14
N ASP A 90 4.72 -0.23 10.90
CA ASP A 90 5.08 -1.16 9.84
C ASP A 90 6.60 -1.29 9.75
N LEU A 91 7.08 -2.51 9.51
CA LEU A 91 8.46 -2.76 9.13
C LEU A 91 8.53 -2.85 7.60
N ILE A 92 9.15 -1.83 7.00
CA ILE A 92 9.25 -1.70 5.54
C ILE A 92 10.70 -1.88 5.10
N GLY A 93 10.95 -2.93 4.33
CA GLY A 93 12.25 -3.27 3.74
C GLY A 93 12.34 -2.86 2.28
N ILE A 94 13.32 -2.02 1.97
CA ILE A 94 13.56 -1.48 0.64
C ILE A 94 14.94 -1.92 0.15
N ASP A 95 15.04 -2.33 -1.12
CA ASP A 95 16.32 -2.64 -1.77
C ASP A 95 17.25 -1.42 -1.75
N ALA A 96 18.43 -1.58 -1.14
CA ALA A 96 19.36 -0.47 -0.97
C ALA A 96 20.02 -0.03 -2.29
N GLN A 97 20.05 -0.89 -3.32
CA GLN A 97 20.70 -0.58 -4.60
C GLN A 97 19.82 0.26 -5.51
N ASN A 98 18.54 -0.09 -5.59
CA ASN A 98 17.58 0.55 -6.47
C ASN A 98 16.75 1.64 -5.78
N GLY A 99 16.65 1.63 -4.45
CA GLY A 99 15.94 2.63 -3.65
C GLY A 99 14.41 2.60 -3.77
N ASP A 100 13.88 2.05 -4.85
CA ASP A 100 12.46 2.13 -5.19
C ASP A 100 11.76 0.76 -5.22
N ARG A 101 12.47 -0.32 -4.86
CA ARG A 101 11.93 -1.67 -4.83
C ARG A 101 11.59 -2.08 -3.40
N LEU A 102 10.30 -2.31 -3.17
CA LEU A 102 9.80 -2.92 -1.94
C LEU A 102 10.15 -4.41 -1.92
N VAL A 103 10.77 -4.86 -0.83
CA VAL A 103 11.26 -6.24 -0.65
C VAL A 103 10.61 -6.93 0.55
N PHE A 104 10.23 -6.16 1.56
CA PHE A 104 9.57 -6.65 2.76
C PHE A 104 8.59 -5.60 3.29
N MET A 105 7.43 -6.03 3.77
CA MET A 105 6.43 -5.18 4.40
C MET A 105 5.59 -6.06 5.30
N SER A 106 5.46 -5.70 6.57
CA SER A 106 4.62 -6.40 7.54
C SER A 106 4.43 -5.55 8.79
N SER A 107 3.33 -5.74 9.49
CA SER A 107 3.01 -4.99 10.71
C SER A 107 3.88 -5.47 11.88
N GLU A 108 4.20 -4.57 12.81
CA GLU A 108 4.79 -4.94 14.11
C GLU A 108 3.92 -5.97 14.85
N ALA A 109 2.60 -5.95 14.65
CA ALA A 109 1.67 -6.90 15.27
C ALA A 109 1.82 -8.35 14.73
N ASP A 110 2.46 -8.54 13.57
CA ASP A 110 2.66 -9.86 12.96
C ASP A 110 3.86 -10.61 13.56
N PHE A 111 4.67 -9.95 14.41
CA PHE A 111 5.89 -10.52 14.98
C PHE A 111 5.96 -10.34 16.50
N ASP A 112 6.55 -11.33 17.16
CA ASP A 112 6.92 -11.21 18.58
C ASP A 112 8.28 -10.50 18.72
N GLU A 113 9.38 -11.26 18.83
CA GLU A 113 10.71 -10.71 19.09
C GLU A 113 11.63 -10.69 17.86
N SER A 114 11.33 -11.49 16.83
CA SER A 114 12.23 -11.67 15.70
C SER A 114 11.50 -11.69 14.36
N VAL A 115 12.15 -11.14 13.34
CA VAL A 115 11.67 -11.14 11.96
C VAL A 115 12.48 -12.17 11.16
N SER A 116 11.78 -13.11 10.54
CA SER A 116 12.40 -14.15 9.73
C SER A 116 12.51 -13.73 8.27
N PHE A 117 13.68 -13.96 7.67
CA PHE A 117 13.92 -13.70 6.24
C PHE A 117 14.32 -14.97 5.52
N SER A 118 13.78 -15.19 4.32
CA SER A 118 14.19 -16.33 3.50
C SER A 118 15.60 -16.08 2.93
N VAL A 119 16.47 -17.08 3.08
CA VAL A 119 17.84 -17.04 2.53
C VAL A 119 17.82 -16.84 1.00
N SER A 120 16.80 -17.38 0.32
CA SER A 120 16.61 -17.19 -1.11
C SER A 120 16.31 -15.72 -1.48
N MET A 121 15.58 -14.98 -0.64
CA MET A 121 15.35 -13.55 -0.82
C MET A 121 16.64 -12.77 -0.59
N LEU A 122 17.39 -13.05 0.49
CA LEU A 122 18.66 -12.39 0.79
C LEU A 122 19.72 -12.61 -0.30
N LYS A 123 19.71 -13.77 -0.98
CA LYS A 123 20.58 -14.00 -2.15
C LYS A 123 20.23 -13.10 -3.34
N LYS A 124 18.94 -12.77 -3.53
CA LYS A 124 18.47 -11.89 -4.62
C LYS A 124 18.56 -10.41 -4.27
N CYS A 125 18.47 -10.09 -2.98
CA CYS A 125 18.56 -8.73 -2.43
C CYS A 125 19.56 -8.74 -1.26
N PRO A 126 20.87 -8.72 -1.54
CA PRO A 126 21.90 -8.84 -0.51
C PRO A 126 22.02 -7.59 0.37
N GLN A 127 21.51 -6.45 -0.09
CA GLN A 127 21.54 -5.19 0.64
C GLN A 127 20.11 -4.65 0.73
N MET A 128 19.59 -4.56 1.94
CA MET A 128 18.24 -4.06 2.22
C MET A 128 18.28 -3.07 3.38
N THR A 129 17.50 -2.01 3.28
CA THR A 129 17.28 -1.05 4.36
C THR A 129 15.90 -1.29 4.96
N ILE A 130 15.84 -1.58 6.26
CA ILE A 130 14.58 -1.73 7.00
C ILE A 130 14.27 -0.42 7.72
N LYS A 131 13.04 0.06 7.58
CA LYS A 131 12.56 1.29 8.21
C LYS A 131 11.28 1.00 8.98
N SER A 132 11.20 1.54 10.20
CA SER A 132 10.02 1.47 11.09
C SER A 132 9.33 2.82 11.29
N ASN A 133 9.82 3.86 10.61
CA ASN A 133 9.31 5.23 10.64
C ASN A 133 8.53 5.59 9.37
N LEU A 134 8.03 4.58 8.66
CA LEU A 134 7.26 4.71 7.43
C LEU A 134 5.84 4.22 7.67
N LEU A 135 4.90 4.74 6.89
CA LEU A 135 3.47 4.43 6.90
C LEU A 135 3.03 4.04 5.50
N ASP A 136 2.23 2.99 5.39
CA ASP A 136 1.47 2.72 4.16
C ASP A 136 0.39 3.79 3.95
N ALA A 137 0.43 4.50 2.81
CA ALA A 137 -0.56 5.52 2.50
C ALA A 137 -1.88 4.93 1.95
N HIS A 138 -1.96 3.60 1.77
CA HIS A 138 -3.07 2.89 1.14
C HIS A 138 -3.41 3.41 -0.27
N ILE A 139 -2.37 3.82 -1.01
CA ILE A 139 -2.45 4.18 -2.42
C ILE A 139 -1.64 3.17 -3.22
N TYR A 140 -2.32 2.40 -4.06
CA TYR A 140 -1.69 1.35 -4.85
C TYR A 140 -2.03 1.47 -6.33
N LEU A 141 -1.04 1.18 -7.19
CA LEU A 141 -1.25 0.93 -8.61
C LEU A 141 -0.96 -0.54 -8.92
N LEU A 142 -1.93 -1.24 -9.49
CA LEU A 142 -1.83 -2.67 -9.79
C LEU A 142 -2.01 -2.94 -11.27
N LYS A 143 -1.22 -3.88 -11.81
CA LYS A 143 -1.46 -4.43 -13.14
C LYS A 143 -2.78 -5.17 -13.19
N LYS A 144 -3.57 -5.00 -14.24
CA LYS A 144 -4.88 -5.67 -14.39
C LYS A 144 -4.83 -7.19 -14.14
N TRP A 145 -3.75 -7.85 -14.58
CA TRP A 145 -3.62 -9.29 -14.47
C TRP A 145 -3.59 -9.78 -13.01
N THR A 146 -3.20 -8.93 -12.05
CA THR A 146 -3.17 -9.30 -10.62
C THR A 146 -4.56 -9.60 -10.10
N LEU A 147 -5.62 -9.03 -10.70
CA LEU A 147 -7.01 -9.35 -10.34
C LEU A 147 -7.37 -10.80 -10.65
N ARG A 148 -6.79 -11.39 -11.71
CA ARG A 148 -6.96 -12.82 -12.00
C ARG A 148 -6.22 -13.67 -10.99
N TYR A 149 -5.00 -13.25 -10.63
CA TYR A 149 -4.24 -13.93 -9.57
C TYR A 149 -4.99 -13.94 -8.23
N LEU A 150 -5.65 -12.82 -7.87
CA LEU A 150 -6.49 -12.74 -6.68
C LEU A 150 -7.67 -13.72 -6.74
N GLU A 151 -8.29 -13.89 -7.91
CA GLU A 151 -9.40 -14.85 -8.09
C GLU A 151 -8.94 -16.31 -7.93
N GLU A 152 -7.77 -16.65 -8.46
CA GLU A 152 -7.24 -18.02 -8.44
C GLU A 152 -6.71 -18.46 -7.07
N ASN A 153 -6.32 -17.51 -6.20
CA ASN A 153 -5.67 -17.78 -4.92
C ASN A 153 -6.49 -17.21 -3.76
N THR A 154 -7.44 -18.02 -3.27
CA THR A 154 -8.28 -17.70 -2.10
C THR A 154 -7.91 -18.61 -0.93
#